data_AF-A0A356TIW3-F1
#
_entry.id   AF-A0A356TIW3-F1
#
_cell.length_a   1.000
_cell.length_b   1.000
_cell.length_c   1.000
_cell.angle_alpha   90.00
_cell.angle_beta   90.00
_cell.angle_gamma   90.00
#
_symmetry.space_group_name_H-M   'P 1'
#
loop_
_entity.id
_entity.type
_entity.pdbx_description
1 polymer ?
#
loop_
_entity_poly.entity_id
_entity_poly.type
_entity_poly.pdbx_seq_one_letter_code
_entity_poly.pdbx_strand_id
1 'polypeptide(L)'
;IIVTATGLKLCFMSNIALSVDGEAIEPKKLWTYKAMMFSDVPNLALWFGYTNASWTLKADLTSEYVCRLLNHMKKHGQTRFVPRAKDPTLEERPFVDLSSGYIERAQGALPKQGSKRPWRLHMNYILDVLSIRYSRVDDDAMELR
;
A
#
# COMPACT_ATOMS: atom_id res chain seq x y z
N ILE A 1 18.84 -15.72 33.27
CA ILE A 1 17.56 -15.64 32.52
C ILE A 1 17.91 -15.37 31.07
N ILE A 2 17.45 -16.20 30.12
CA ILE A 2 17.62 -15.96 28.68
C ILE A 2 16.30 -15.41 28.15
N VAL A 3 16.34 -14.29 27.43
CA VAL A 3 15.17 -13.69 26.76
C VAL A 3 15.46 -13.66 25.26
N THR A 4 14.67 -14.41 24.47
CA THR A 4 14.84 -14.49 23.01
C THR A 4 13.98 -13.43 22.31
N ALA A 5 14.60 -12.30 21.95
CA ALA A 5 13.96 -11.23 21.18
C ALA A 5 14.12 -11.45 19.66
N THR A 6 13.64 -12.59 19.14
CA THR A 6 13.87 -13.05 17.74
C THR A 6 13.05 -12.34 16.67
N GLY A 7 12.29 -11.30 17.05
CA GLY A 7 11.45 -10.52 16.15
C GLY A 7 10.15 -11.22 15.77
N LEU A 8 9.63 -10.91 14.58
CA LEU A 8 8.30 -11.32 14.12
C LEU A 8 8.37 -12.34 12.98
N LYS A 9 7.23 -12.96 12.68
CA LYS A 9 6.96 -13.60 11.38
C LYS A 9 5.94 -12.73 10.66
N LEU A 10 6.35 -12.08 9.57
CA LEU A 10 5.45 -11.22 8.82
C LEU A 10 4.51 -12.05 7.96
N CYS A 11 3.24 -11.68 7.96
CA CYS A 11 2.19 -12.29 7.16
C CYS A 11 1.49 -11.19 6.39
N PHE A 12 1.59 -11.21 5.06
CA PHE A 12 0.83 -10.28 4.23
C PHE A 12 -0.67 -10.58 4.38
N MET A 13 -1.45 -9.57 4.75
CA MET A 13 -2.91 -9.67 4.97
C MET A 13 -3.33 -10.91 5.77
N SER A 14 -2.57 -11.25 6.82
CA SER A 14 -2.85 -12.42 7.67
C SER A 14 -2.98 -13.75 6.90
N ASN A 15 -2.25 -13.89 5.77
CA ASN A 15 -2.28 -15.06 4.87
C ASN A 15 -3.65 -15.35 4.25
N ILE A 16 -4.53 -14.34 4.14
CA ILE A 16 -5.76 -14.46 3.36
C ILE A 16 -5.37 -14.72 1.89
N ALA A 17 -5.96 -15.77 1.30
CA ALA A 17 -5.81 -16.05 -0.12
C ALA A 17 -6.59 -15.01 -0.92
N LEU A 18 -5.90 -14.26 -1.78
CA LEU A 18 -6.49 -13.24 -2.65
C LEU A 18 -6.48 -13.74 -4.09
N SER A 19 -7.56 -13.45 -4.80
CA SER A 19 -7.67 -13.70 -6.24
C SER A 19 -8.45 -12.60 -6.94
N VAL A 20 -8.11 -12.31 -8.19
CA VAL A 20 -8.88 -11.44 -9.09
C VAL A 20 -9.27 -12.28 -10.29
N ASP A 21 -10.57 -12.30 -10.61
CA ASP A 21 -11.11 -13.07 -11.75
C ASP A 21 -10.69 -14.56 -11.76
N GLY A 22 -10.51 -15.15 -10.58
CA GLY A 22 -10.09 -16.55 -10.40
C GLY A 22 -8.57 -16.78 -10.42
N GLU A 23 -7.77 -15.76 -10.74
CA GLU A 23 -6.31 -15.83 -10.70
C GLU A 23 -5.77 -15.45 -9.32
N ALA A 24 -4.95 -16.31 -8.74
CA ALA A 24 -4.33 -16.06 -7.44
C ALA A 24 -3.34 -14.89 -7.51
N ILE A 25 -3.41 -14.01 -6.52
CA ILE A 25 -2.50 -12.88 -6.40
C ILE A 25 -1.24 -13.30 -5.64
N GLU A 26 -0.08 -13.08 -6.25
CA GLU A 26 1.21 -13.18 -5.55
C GLU A 26 1.62 -11.80 -5.00
N PRO A 27 1.67 -11.61 -3.67
CA PRO A 27 1.94 -10.30 -3.07
C PRO A 27 3.21 -9.64 -3.59
N LYS A 28 4.29 -10.40 -3.78
CA LYS A 28 5.56 -9.92 -4.32
C LYS A 28 5.45 -9.29 -5.70
N LYS A 29 4.41 -9.58 -6.49
CA LYS A 29 4.25 -9.00 -7.83
C LYS A 29 3.55 -7.64 -7.79
N LEU A 30 2.96 -7.27 -6.66
CA LEU A 30 2.15 -6.07 -6.51
C LEU A 30 3.02 -4.84 -6.21
N TRP A 31 2.65 -3.71 -6.80
CA TRP A 31 3.15 -2.39 -6.41
C TRP A 31 2.21 -1.74 -5.42
N THR A 32 2.75 -1.05 -4.42
CA THR A 32 1.92 -0.37 -3.41
C THR A 32 1.60 1.06 -3.83
N TYR A 33 0.32 1.36 -4.02
CA TYR A 33 -0.16 2.71 -4.28
C TYR A 33 -0.44 3.44 -2.97
N LYS A 34 0.24 4.57 -2.74
CA LYS A 34 0.19 5.40 -1.51
C LYS A 34 0.36 4.59 -0.21
N ALA A 35 1.02 3.42 -0.29
CA ALA A 35 1.15 2.43 0.78
C ALA A 35 -0.18 1.97 1.40
N MET A 36 -1.26 2.00 0.62
CA MET A 36 -2.60 1.61 1.08
C MET A 36 -3.32 0.67 0.11
N MET A 37 -3.05 0.72 -1.19
CA MET A 37 -3.69 -0.13 -2.19
C MET A 37 -2.62 -0.85 -3.01
N PHE A 38 -3.02 -1.80 -3.84
CA PHE A 38 -2.10 -2.60 -4.65
C PHE A 38 -2.41 -2.46 -6.13
N SER A 39 -1.36 -2.44 -6.96
CA SER A 39 -1.52 -2.43 -8.41
C SER A 39 -2.38 -3.60 -8.87
N ASP A 40 -3.31 -3.32 -9.78
CA ASP A 40 -4.14 -4.31 -10.45
C ASP A 40 -5.14 -5.06 -9.54
N VAL A 41 -5.20 -4.72 -8.25
CA VAL A 41 -6.18 -5.28 -7.31
C VAL A 41 -7.36 -4.32 -7.14
N PRO A 42 -8.57 -4.69 -7.57
CA PRO A 42 -9.73 -3.83 -7.49
C PRO A 42 -10.27 -3.73 -6.06
N ASN A 43 -10.76 -2.55 -5.70
CA ASN A 43 -11.58 -2.31 -4.51
C ASN A 43 -10.96 -2.75 -3.16
N LEU A 44 -9.63 -2.82 -3.07
CA LEU A 44 -8.91 -3.26 -1.88
C LEU A 44 -8.01 -2.14 -1.31
N ALA A 45 -8.15 -1.87 -0.01
CA ALA A 45 -7.26 -1.00 0.74
C ALA A 45 -6.81 -1.66 2.06
N LEU A 46 -5.63 -1.29 2.53
CA LEU A 46 -4.92 -1.78 3.72
C LEU A 46 -4.40 -0.58 4.51
N TRP A 47 -4.45 -0.67 5.85
CA TRP A 47 -3.67 0.21 6.71
C TRP A 47 -2.26 -0.34 6.93
N PHE A 48 -1.26 0.36 6.41
CA PHE A 48 0.14 0.12 6.75
C PHE A 48 0.74 1.37 7.37
N GLY A 49 1.20 1.28 8.62
CA GLY A 49 1.67 2.42 9.41
C GLY A 49 3.13 2.78 9.22
N TYR A 50 3.57 3.75 10.02
CA TYR A 50 4.97 4.19 10.04
C TYR A 50 5.84 3.25 10.88
N THR A 51 7.09 3.09 10.47
CA THR A 51 8.11 2.40 11.26
C THR A 51 8.79 3.31 12.29
N ASN A 52 8.72 4.63 12.08
CA ASN A 52 9.39 5.66 12.85
C ASN A 52 8.43 6.66 13.53
N ALA A 53 7.12 6.44 13.43
CA ALA A 53 6.09 7.32 13.98
C ALA A 53 4.85 6.52 14.38
N SER A 54 3.87 7.18 15.00
CA SER A 54 2.64 6.51 15.45
C SER A 54 1.86 5.90 14.29
N TRP A 55 1.45 4.64 14.46
CA TRP A 55 0.60 3.92 13.52
C TRP A 55 -0.73 4.63 13.27
N THR A 56 -1.29 5.27 14.30
CA THR A 56 -2.60 5.94 14.23
C THR A 56 -2.61 7.11 13.26
N LEU A 57 -1.48 7.80 13.08
CA LEU A 57 -1.36 8.90 12.12
C LEU A 57 -1.59 8.44 10.68
N LYS A 58 -1.01 7.29 10.31
CA LYS A 58 -1.16 6.74 8.96
C LYS A 58 -2.54 6.10 8.77
N ALA A 59 -3.08 5.51 9.85
CA ALA A 59 -4.43 4.97 9.85
C ALA A 59 -5.47 6.05 9.51
N ASP A 60 -5.37 7.22 10.15
CA ASP A 60 -6.25 8.37 9.90
C ASP A 60 -6.20 8.83 8.43
N LEU A 61 -4.99 9.07 7.90
CA LEU A 61 -4.79 9.48 6.50
C LEU A 61 -5.37 8.49 5.50
N THR A 62 -5.18 7.19 5.75
CA THR A 62 -5.68 6.13 4.88
C THR A 62 -7.21 6.08 4.90
N SER A 63 -7.80 6.13 6.09
CA SER A 63 -9.26 6.13 6.27
C SER A 63 -9.90 7.33 5.59
N GLU A 64 -9.33 8.53 5.76
CA GLU A 64 -9.81 9.75 5.13
C GLU A 64 -9.75 9.66 3.59
N TYR A 65 -8.64 9.17 3.03
CA TYR A 65 -8.49 8.99 1.59
C TYR A 65 -9.51 7.99 1.03
N VAL A 66 -9.69 6.85 1.69
CA VAL A 66 -10.67 5.83 1.28
C VAL A 66 -12.08 6.40 1.32
N CYS A 67 -12.47 7.12 2.38
CA CYS A 67 -13.77 7.79 2.45
C CYS A 67 -13.97 8.80 1.30
N ARG A 68 -12.96 9.61 1.00
CA ARG A 68 -13.00 10.56 -0.13
C ARG A 68 -13.16 9.84 -1.47
N LEU A 69 -12.43 8.75 -1.68
CA LEU A 69 -12.52 7.94 -2.89
C LEU A 69 -13.91 7.32 -3.05
N LEU A 70 -14.45 6.68 -2.00
CA LEU A 70 -15.79 6.10 -2.02
C LEU A 70 -16.89 7.14 -2.28
N ASN A 71 -16.77 8.33 -1.69
CA ASN A 71 -17.69 9.44 -1.95
C ASN A 71 -17.59 9.96 -3.39
N HIS A 72 -16.38 10.06 -3.94
CA HIS A 72 -16.19 10.39 -5.36
C HIS A 72 -16.86 9.34 -6.25
N MET A 73 -16.59 8.06 -6.02
CA MET A 73 -17.20 6.98 -6.79
C MET A 73 -18.71 6.99 -6.74
N LYS A 74 -19.30 7.17 -5.55
CA LYS A 74 -20.75 7.31 -5.38
C LYS A 74 -21.32 8.48 -6.18
N LYS A 75 -20.63 9.64 -6.19
CA LYS A 75 -21.05 10.83 -6.94
C LYS A 75 -21.02 10.61 -8.45
N HIS A 76 -20.07 9.81 -8.94
CA HIS A 76 -19.83 9.57 -10.36
C HIS A 76 -20.43 8.25 -10.89
N GLY A 77 -21.14 7.49 -10.06
CA GLY A 77 -21.74 6.20 -10.43
C GLY A 77 -20.71 5.10 -10.69
N GLN A 78 -19.50 5.25 -10.16
CA GLN A 78 -18.41 4.28 -10.30
C GLN A 78 -18.54 3.19 -9.25
N THR A 79 -18.14 1.97 -9.60
CA THR A 79 -18.22 0.77 -8.77
C THR A 79 -16.87 0.10 -8.55
N ARG A 80 -15.85 0.48 -9.35
CA ARG A 80 -14.52 -0.11 -9.28
C ARG A 80 -13.42 0.95 -9.28
N PHE A 81 -12.50 0.82 -8.34
CA PHE A 81 -11.21 1.53 -8.34
C PHE A 81 -10.07 0.52 -8.46
N VAL A 82 -9.10 0.81 -9.33
CA VAL A 82 -7.90 -0.03 -9.53
C VAL A 82 -6.68 0.85 -9.78
N PRO A 83 -5.67 0.85 -8.89
CA PRO A 83 -4.38 1.46 -9.19
C PRO A 83 -3.66 0.69 -10.31
N ARG A 84 -3.09 1.40 -11.30
CA ARG A 84 -2.37 0.82 -12.44
C ARG A 84 -0.96 1.38 -12.56
N ALA A 85 0.05 0.54 -12.38
CA ALA A 85 1.45 0.91 -12.54
C ALA A 85 1.85 0.91 -14.02
N LYS A 86 1.50 1.99 -14.75
CA LYS A 86 1.71 2.10 -16.21
C LYS A 86 3.09 2.66 -16.60
N ASP A 87 3.83 3.25 -15.66
CA ASP A 87 5.13 3.89 -15.93
C ASP A 87 6.24 2.83 -16.04
N PRO A 88 6.83 2.62 -17.23
CA PRO A 88 7.90 1.63 -17.41
C PRO A 88 9.21 2.03 -16.73
N THR A 89 9.36 3.28 -16.31
CA THR A 89 10.53 3.79 -15.57
C THR A 89 10.42 3.60 -14.06
N LEU A 90 9.36 2.92 -13.59
CA LEU A 90 9.16 2.63 -12.18
C LEU A 90 10.15 1.56 -11.73
N GLU A 91 11.06 1.93 -10.83
CA GLU A 91 12.04 0.99 -10.28
C GLU A 91 11.52 0.37 -8.99
N GLU A 92 11.88 -0.88 -8.77
CA GLU A 92 11.55 -1.64 -7.57
C GLU A 92 12.30 -1.14 -6.34
N ARG A 93 11.56 -1.01 -5.23
CA ARG A 93 12.06 -0.72 -3.90
C ARG A 93 11.44 -1.69 -2.88
N PRO A 94 12.15 -2.01 -1.78
CA PRO A 94 11.60 -2.85 -0.71
C PRO A 94 10.30 -2.30 -0.12
N PHE A 95 9.40 -3.19 0.33
CA PHE A 95 8.15 -2.79 1.00
C PHE A 95 8.39 -1.92 2.24
N VAL A 96 9.44 -2.25 2.98
CA VAL A 96 9.83 -1.58 4.21
C VAL A 96 11.35 -1.54 4.23
N ASP A 97 11.91 -0.35 4.37
CA ASP A 97 13.35 -0.14 4.44
C ASP A 97 13.82 -0.20 5.90
N LEU A 98 13.90 -1.43 6.42
CA LEU A 98 14.39 -1.73 7.77
C LEU A 98 15.32 -2.93 7.70
N SER A 99 16.46 -2.85 8.40
CA SER A 99 17.48 -3.90 8.50
C SER A 99 17.17 -5.00 9.53
N SER A 100 15.96 -5.00 10.09
CA SER A 100 15.55 -6.05 11.02
C SER A 100 15.49 -7.39 10.29
N GLY A 101 16.18 -8.42 10.81
CA GLY A 101 16.26 -9.72 10.13
C GLY A 101 14.90 -10.39 9.84
N TYR A 102 13.84 -10.07 10.59
CA TYR A 102 12.50 -10.57 10.27
C TYR A 102 11.86 -9.92 9.03
N ILE A 103 12.24 -8.69 8.71
CA ILE A 103 11.83 -8.00 7.49
C ILE A 103 12.62 -8.58 6.32
N GLU A 104 13.94 -8.72 6.44
CA GLU A 104 14.79 -9.33 5.40
C GLU A 104 14.29 -10.73 5.01
N ARG A 105 13.96 -11.58 5.98
CA ARG A 105 13.38 -12.91 5.73
C ARG A 105 12.05 -12.86 4.97
N ALA A 106 11.28 -11.79 5.11
CA ALA A 106 9.96 -11.64 4.54
C ALA A 106 9.94 -10.81 3.24
N GLN A 107 11.04 -10.17 2.84
CA GLN A 107 11.08 -9.28 1.67
C GLN A 107 10.57 -9.96 0.40
N GLY A 108 10.92 -11.23 0.17
CA GLY A 108 10.45 -12.00 -1.00
C GLY A 108 8.96 -12.39 -0.98
N ALA A 109 8.25 -12.16 0.12
CA ALA A 109 6.84 -12.47 0.29
C ALA A 109 5.95 -11.23 0.44
N LEU A 110 6.54 -10.03 0.45
CA LEU A 110 5.83 -8.76 0.62
C LEU A 110 5.69 -8.03 -0.74
N PRO A 111 4.69 -7.14 -0.89
CA PRO A 111 4.58 -6.24 -2.03
C PRO A 111 5.79 -5.34 -2.23
N LYS A 112 5.90 -4.76 -3.41
CA LYS A 112 6.99 -3.86 -3.79
C LYS A 112 6.55 -2.40 -3.67
N GLN A 113 7.49 -1.51 -3.39
CA GLN A 113 7.33 -0.08 -3.58
C GLN A 113 7.95 0.34 -4.91
N GLY A 114 7.49 1.46 -5.46
CA GLY A 114 8.11 2.13 -6.60
C GLY A 114 9.12 3.20 -6.21
N SER A 115 9.96 3.63 -7.15
CA SER A 115 10.93 4.73 -6.96
C SER A 115 10.29 6.12 -6.90
N LYS A 116 9.04 6.27 -7.38
CA LYS A 116 8.35 7.56 -7.57
C LYS A 116 6.94 7.53 -6.97
N ARG A 117 6.39 8.73 -6.70
CA ARG A 117 4.96 8.88 -6.34
C ARG A 117 4.07 8.48 -7.53
N PRO A 118 2.87 7.93 -7.29
CA PRO A 118 2.25 7.61 -6.01
C PRO A 118 2.67 6.24 -5.41
N TRP A 119 3.64 5.56 -6.01
CA TRP A 119 4.06 4.19 -5.66
C TRP A 119 5.09 4.09 -4.52
N ARG A 120 5.54 5.23 -3.99
CA ARG A 120 6.60 5.32 -2.97
C ARG A 120 6.07 5.82 -1.63
N LEU A 121 6.40 5.10 -0.56
CA LEU A 121 6.18 5.48 0.83
C LEU A 121 7.38 6.30 1.34
N HIS A 122 7.12 7.43 1.99
CA HIS A 122 8.20 8.34 2.44
C HIS A 122 8.53 8.18 3.93
N MET A 123 7.81 7.34 4.68
CA MET A 123 7.90 7.22 6.15
C MET A 123 7.97 8.60 6.86
N ASN A 124 7.23 9.57 6.32
CA ASN A 124 7.24 10.95 6.74
C ASN A 124 5.81 11.47 6.73
N TYR A 125 5.29 11.79 7.92
CA TYR A 125 3.90 12.19 8.09
C TYR A 125 3.52 13.43 7.28
N ILE A 126 4.38 14.46 7.22
CA ILE A 126 4.08 15.70 6.50
C ILE A 126 4.00 15.45 4.99
N LEU A 127 4.95 14.68 4.44
CA LEU A 127 4.93 14.31 3.02
C LEU A 127 3.73 13.42 2.67
N ASP A 128 3.32 12.54 3.58
CA ASP A 128 2.16 11.68 3.42
C ASP A 128 0.85 12.47 3.52
N VAL A 129 0.74 13.46 4.40
CA VAL A 129 -0.40 14.40 4.43
C VAL A 129 -0.57 15.07 3.07
N LEU A 130 0.51 15.64 2.51
CA LEU A 130 0.46 16.29 1.19
C LEU A 130 0.07 15.32 0.07
N SER A 131 0.63 14.11 0.08
CA SER A 131 0.45 13.12 -0.99
C SER A 131 -0.81 12.26 -0.88
N ILE A 132 -1.50 12.27 0.27
CA ILE A 132 -2.70 11.48 0.53
C ILE A 132 -3.90 12.42 0.71
N ARG A 133 -3.90 13.22 1.79
CA ARG A 133 -5.02 14.10 2.18
C ARG A 133 -5.33 15.13 1.10
N TYR A 134 -4.31 15.79 0.58
CA TYR A 134 -4.51 16.88 -0.39
C TYR A 134 -4.41 16.45 -1.86
N SER A 135 -3.95 15.22 -2.12
CA SER A 135 -3.92 14.70 -3.49
C SER A 135 -5.32 14.36 -4.01
N ARG A 136 -5.50 14.45 -5.32
CA ARG A 136 -6.71 13.97 -6.00
C ARG A 136 -6.88 12.45 -5.82
N VAL A 137 -8.12 11.99 -5.87
CA VAL A 137 -8.45 10.55 -5.84
C VAL A 137 -8.52 9.94 -7.24
N ASP A 138 -8.68 10.77 -8.26
CA ASP A 138 -8.74 10.46 -9.69
C ASP A 138 -7.44 10.86 -10.40
N ASP A 139 -6.29 10.48 -9.84
CA ASP A 139 -4.99 10.70 -10.49
C ASP A 139 -4.73 9.71 -11.63
N ASP A 140 -3.70 9.95 -12.46
CA ASP A 140 -3.41 9.16 -13.66
C ASP A 140 -3.17 7.66 -13.39
N ALA A 141 -2.75 7.33 -12.17
CA ALA A 141 -2.52 5.97 -11.74
C ALA A 141 -3.80 5.29 -11.26
N MET A 142 -4.87 6.02 -10.94
CA MET A 142 -6.14 5.46 -10.48
C MET A 142 -7.13 5.26 -11.64
N GLU A 143 -7.42 4.01 -11.98
CA GLU A 143 -8.51 3.66 -12.89
C GLU A 143 -9.83 3.59 -12.12
N LEU A 144 -10.80 4.43 -12.48
CA LEU A 144 -12.15 4.44 -11.92
C LEU A 144 -13.15 4.03 -13.00
N ARG A 145 -14.03 3.07 -12.71
CA ARG A 145 -15.13 2.64 -13.59
C ARG A 145 -16.43 2.46 -12.83
#